data_AF-A0A369KUQ3-F1
#
_entry.id   AF-A0A369KUQ3-F1
#
_cell.length_a   1.000
_cell.length_b   1.000
_cell.length_c   1.000
_cell.angle_alpha   90.00
_cell.angle_beta   90.00
_cell.angle_gamma   90.00
#
_symmetry.space_group_name_H-M   'P 1'
#
loop_
_entity.id
_entity.type
_entity.pdbx_description
1 polymer ?
#
loop_
_entity_poly.entity_id
_entity_poly.type
_entity_poly.pdbx_seq_one_letter_code
_entity_poly.pdbx_strand_id
1 'polypeptide(L)'
;MKPVPVTLAAAAFAVTSSVAADGLSHLPLLSDIVPDAVAISPRVPHMGTHWAEPANLPLGPIYCEIEGRIVCVEYMFLASDLASGVNWKQIPTGMQTPPLTHIDMEYKPDGVGPFQEPLYQIHFYFADTEVLAVH
;
A
#
# COMPACT_ATOMS: atom_id res chain seq x y z
N MET A 1 1.61 17.02 -67.45
CA MET A 1 0.73 16.43 -66.42
C MET A 1 1.50 16.41 -65.10
N LYS A 2 0.99 17.07 -64.05
CA LYS A 2 1.64 17.17 -62.73
C LYS A 2 1.34 15.91 -61.89
N PRO A 3 2.29 15.34 -61.14
CA PRO A 3 1.98 14.25 -60.23
C PRO A 3 1.31 14.81 -58.96
N VAL A 4 0.25 14.16 -58.52
CA VAL A 4 -0.41 14.42 -57.23
C VAL A 4 0.27 13.54 -56.18
N PRO A 5 0.67 14.07 -55.01
CA PRO A 5 1.24 13.23 -53.96
C PRO A 5 0.11 12.47 -53.25
N VAL A 6 0.26 11.16 -53.14
CA VAL A 6 -0.57 10.32 -52.27
C VAL A 6 0.05 10.33 -50.89
N THR A 7 -0.61 10.96 -49.94
CA THR A 7 -0.19 10.98 -48.53
C THR A 7 -0.62 9.67 -47.87
N LEU A 8 0.34 8.83 -47.49
CA LEU A 8 0.09 7.63 -46.70
C LEU A 8 -0.09 8.03 -45.22
N ALA A 9 -1.31 7.94 -44.70
CA ALA A 9 -1.57 8.13 -43.28
C ALA A 9 -1.19 6.86 -42.52
N ALA A 10 -0.09 6.91 -41.77
CA ALA A 10 0.29 5.84 -40.84
C ALA A 10 -0.58 5.94 -39.58
N ALA A 11 -1.53 5.01 -39.42
CA ALA A 11 -2.26 4.84 -38.18
C ALA A 11 -1.33 4.18 -37.15
N ALA A 12 -0.81 4.98 -36.21
CA ALA A 12 -0.12 4.46 -35.04
C ALA A 12 -1.16 3.84 -34.10
N PHE A 13 -1.26 2.51 -34.08
CA PHE A 13 -1.95 1.79 -33.02
C PHE A 13 -1.15 1.97 -31.73
N ALA A 14 -1.69 2.75 -30.80
CA ALA A 14 -1.18 2.80 -29.44
C ALA A 14 -1.44 1.44 -28.78
N VAL A 15 -0.38 0.65 -28.59
CA VAL A 15 -0.41 -0.54 -27.75
C VAL A 15 -0.52 -0.05 -26.32
N THR A 16 -1.71 -0.15 -25.74
CA THR A 16 -1.92 0.09 -24.31
C THR A 16 -1.36 -1.10 -23.54
N SER A 17 -0.31 -0.86 -22.76
CA SER A 17 0.39 -1.87 -21.97
C SER A 17 -0.56 -2.56 -20.98
N SER A 18 -0.82 -3.85 -21.17
CA SER A 18 -1.61 -4.70 -20.26
C SER A 18 -0.88 -5.06 -18.95
N VAL A 19 0.17 -4.33 -18.58
CA VAL A 19 1.05 -4.66 -17.45
C VAL A 19 0.42 -4.29 -16.10
N ALA A 20 -0.47 -3.30 -16.06
CA ALA A 20 -1.11 -2.86 -14.81
C ALA A 20 -2.17 -3.84 -14.28
N ALA A 21 -2.79 -4.65 -15.15
CA ALA A 21 -3.98 -5.42 -14.78
C ALA A 21 -3.71 -6.73 -14.04
N ASP A 22 -2.44 -7.16 -13.88
CA ASP A 22 -2.10 -8.43 -13.20
C ASP A 22 -1.03 -8.26 -12.11
N GLY A 23 -0.63 -7.04 -11.79
CA GLY A 23 0.45 -6.76 -10.83
C GLY A 23 0.13 -7.13 -9.39
N LEU A 24 -1.16 -7.16 -9.02
CA LEU A 24 -1.62 -7.40 -7.64
C LEU A 24 -2.23 -8.79 -7.43
N SER A 25 -2.48 -9.57 -8.49
CA SER A 25 -3.29 -10.79 -8.41
C SER A 25 -2.66 -11.90 -7.54
N HIS A 26 -1.34 -11.86 -7.38
CA HIS A 26 -0.57 -12.77 -6.55
C HIS A 26 -0.66 -12.46 -5.04
N LEU A 27 -1.17 -11.28 -4.67
CA LEU A 27 -1.30 -10.84 -3.29
C LEU A 27 -2.59 -11.36 -2.64
N PRO A 28 -2.62 -11.55 -1.31
CA PRO A 28 -3.80 -12.08 -0.64
C PRO A 28 -4.96 -11.09 -0.66
N LEU A 29 -6.17 -11.64 -0.68
CA LEU A 29 -7.40 -10.85 -0.55
C LEU A 29 -7.61 -10.44 0.90
N LEU A 30 -7.98 -9.18 1.12
CA LEU A 30 -8.29 -8.66 2.46
C LEU A 30 -9.40 -9.48 3.13
N SER A 31 -10.45 -9.83 2.38
CA SER A 31 -11.61 -10.60 2.88
C SER A 31 -11.26 -11.99 3.39
N ASP A 32 -10.17 -12.58 2.87
CA ASP A 32 -9.76 -13.92 3.25
C ASP A 32 -8.87 -13.90 4.50
N ILE A 33 -8.20 -12.77 4.74
CA ILE A 33 -7.26 -12.58 5.84
C ILE A 33 -7.95 -11.97 7.07
N VAL A 34 -8.72 -10.90 6.88
CA VAL A 34 -9.40 -10.15 7.94
C VAL A 34 -10.83 -9.76 7.51
N PRO A 35 -11.77 -10.71 7.46
CA PRO A 35 -13.13 -10.47 6.96
C PRO A 35 -13.90 -9.40 7.75
N ASP A 36 -13.55 -9.19 9.01
CA ASP A 36 -14.21 -8.25 9.93
C ASP A 36 -13.44 -6.92 10.07
N ALA A 37 -12.39 -6.70 9.28
CA ALA A 37 -11.66 -5.44 9.31
C ALA A 37 -12.54 -4.27 8.85
N VAL A 38 -12.29 -3.10 9.45
CA VAL A 38 -12.98 -1.85 9.11
C VAL A 38 -12.02 -0.88 8.45
N ALA A 39 -12.51 -0.12 7.48
CA ALA A 39 -11.74 0.95 6.85
C ALA A 39 -11.52 2.08 7.87
N ILE A 40 -10.27 2.49 8.05
CA ILE A 40 -9.87 3.54 9.00
C ILE A 40 -9.32 4.79 8.32
N SER A 41 -9.14 4.75 7.00
CA SER A 41 -8.71 5.90 6.20
C SER A 41 -9.54 6.02 4.92
N PRO A 42 -9.58 7.19 4.28
CA PRO A 42 -9.85 7.26 2.84
C PRO A 42 -8.69 6.59 2.07
N ARG A 43 -8.84 6.53 0.75
CA ARG A 43 -7.76 6.07 -0.14
C ARG A 43 -6.54 6.99 -0.06
N VAL A 44 -5.38 6.42 0.23
CA VAL A 44 -4.07 7.06 0.30
C VAL A 44 -3.26 6.71 -0.96
N PRO A 45 -2.58 7.68 -1.61
CA PRO A 45 -1.73 7.38 -2.76
C PRO A 45 -0.72 6.27 -2.45
N HIS A 46 -0.52 5.35 -3.39
CA HIS A 46 0.42 4.23 -3.33
C HIS A 46 0.14 3.15 -2.26
N MET A 47 -0.77 3.39 -1.32
CA MET A 47 -1.14 2.44 -0.26
C MET A 47 -2.58 1.92 -0.40
N GLY A 48 -3.45 2.74 -1.00
CA GLY A 48 -4.88 2.44 -1.05
C GLY A 48 -5.59 2.77 0.25
N THR A 49 -6.64 2.02 0.57
CA THR A 49 -7.43 2.23 1.80
C THR A 49 -6.76 1.47 2.95
N HIS A 50 -6.66 2.09 4.13
CA HIS A 50 -6.18 1.40 5.33
C HIS A 50 -7.34 0.72 6.03
N TRP A 51 -7.14 -0.54 6.41
CA TRP A 51 -8.09 -1.39 7.10
C TRP A 51 -7.46 -1.97 8.37
N ALA A 52 -8.24 -2.10 9.42
CA ALA A 52 -7.77 -2.74 10.65
C ALA A 52 -8.90 -3.48 11.34
N GLU A 53 -8.55 -4.58 12.01
CA GLU A 53 -9.39 -5.07 13.08
C GLU A 53 -9.28 -4.12 14.27
N PRO A 54 -10.41 -3.69 14.88
CA PRO A 54 -10.38 -2.77 16.01
C PRO A 54 -9.50 -3.24 17.18
N ALA A 55 -9.35 -4.55 17.37
CA ALA A 55 -8.53 -5.15 18.41
C ALA A 55 -7.01 -4.97 18.21
N ASN A 56 -6.57 -4.70 16.98
CA ASN A 56 -5.17 -4.50 16.64
C ASN A 56 -4.73 -3.03 16.77
N LEU A 57 -5.69 -2.12 16.93
CA LEU A 57 -5.40 -0.71 17.10
C LEU A 57 -4.93 -0.42 18.54
N PRO A 58 -4.01 0.55 18.71
CA PRO A 58 -3.52 1.47 17.68
C PRO A 58 -2.16 1.08 17.06
N LEU A 59 -1.55 -0.04 17.48
CA LEU A 59 -0.22 -0.46 17.01
C LEU A 59 -0.24 -1.05 15.60
N GLY A 60 -1.31 -1.76 15.22
CA GLY A 60 -1.39 -2.58 14.01
C GLY A 60 -1.37 -4.08 14.34
N PRO A 61 -1.44 -4.95 13.32
CA PRO A 61 -1.28 -4.66 11.89
C PRO A 61 -2.46 -3.85 11.32
N ILE A 62 -2.11 -2.85 10.52
CA ILE A 62 -3.02 -2.12 9.64
C ILE A 62 -2.73 -2.59 8.21
N TYR A 63 -3.76 -2.95 7.46
CA TYR A 63 -3.65 -3.48 6.10
C TYR A 63 -3.91 -2.39 5.09
N CYS A 64 -2.97 -2.17 4.18
CA CYS A 64 -3.16 -1.29 3.04
C CYS A 64 -3.78 -2.11 1.89
N GLU A 65 -4.92 -1.66 1.37
CA GLU A 65 -5.69 -2.41 0.38
C GLU A 65 -5.88 -1.63 -0.92
N ILE A 66 -5.58 -2.30 -2.02
CA ILE A 66 -5.86 -1.86 -3.39
C ILE A 66 -6.57 -3.00 -4.12
N GLU A 67 -7.76 -2.74 -4.66
CA GLU A 67 -8.54 -3.70 -5.47
C GLU A 67 -8.81 -5.03 -4.75
N GLY A 68 -9.08 -4.95 -3.44
CA GLY A 68 -9.31 -6.07 -2.52
C GLY A 68 -8.04 -6.79 -2.09
N ARG A 69 -6.85 -6.39 -2.58
CA ARG A 69 -5.56 -7.05 -2.32
C ARG A 69 -4.78 -6.30 -1.26
N ILE A 70 -4.16 -7.03 -0.34
CA ILE A 70 -3.28 -6.45 0.68
C ILE A 70 -1.93 -6.13 0.04
N VAL A 71 -1.62 -4.85 -0.12
CA VAL A 71 -0.38 -4.37 -0.76
C VAL A 71 0.70 -3.95 0.23
N CYS A 72 0.32 -3.58 1.45
CA CYS A 72 1.23 -3.44 2.57
C CYS A 72 0.58 -3.79 3.90
N VAL A 73 1.44 -4.00 4.91
CA VAL A 73 1.05 -3.95 6.32
C VAL A 73 1.82 -2.83 7.00
N GLU A 74 1.12 -2.04 7.81
CA GLU A 74 1.62 -0.91 8.58
C GLU A 74 1.58 -1.20 10.08
N TYR A 75 2.59 -0.70 10.80
CA TYR A 75 2.60 -0.59 12.26
C TYR A 75 3.01 0.81 12.72
N MET A 76 2.43 1.28 13.82
CA MET A 76 2.65 2.62 14.38
C MET A 76 3.33 2.57 15.75
N PHE A 77 4.42 3.31 15.91
CA PHE A 77 5.20 3.37 17.16
C PHE A 77 5.36 4.81 17.62
N LEU A 78 4.92 5.13 18.83
CA LEU A 78 5.11 6.47 19.38
C LEU A 78 6.60 6.80 19.51
N ALA A 79 6.97 8.01 19.12
CA ALA A 79 8.35 8.46 19.23
C ALA A 79 8.78 8.57 20.72
N SER A 80 7.84 8.86 21.60
CA SER A 80 8.02 8.88 23.06
C SER A 80 8.35 7.49 23.63
N ASP A 81 7.69 6.44 23.14
CA ASP A 81 7.97 5.05 23.52
C ASP A 81 9.37 4.61 23.05
N LEU A 82 9.74 4.96 21.81
CA LEU A 82 11.09 4.71 21.30
C LEU A 82 12.15 5.42 22.15
N ALA A 83 11.93 6.69 22.49
CA ALA A 83 12.86 7.48 23.30
C ALA A 83 13.01 6.94 24.74
N SER A 84 11.96 6.30 25.28
CA SER A 84 11.97 5.70 26.61
C SER A 84 12.48 4.26 26.64
N GLY A 85 12.85 3.68 25.49
CA GLY A 85 13.43 2.34 25.40
C GLY A 85 12.40 1.21 25.47
N VAL A 86 11.14 1.48 25.10
CA VAL A 86 10.11 0.44 24.96
C VAL A 86 10.55 -0.58 23.91
N ASN A 87 10.26 -1.86 24.19
CA ASN A 87 10.55 -2.96 23.28
C ASN A 87 9.24 -3.54 22.73
N TRP A 88 9.13 -3.63 21.41
CA TRP A 88 8.08 -4.40 20.75
C TRP A 88 8.70 -5.70 20.23
N LYS A 89 8.37 -6.80 20.89
CA LYS A 89 8.86 -8.13 20.53
C LYS A 89 7.70 -8.94 19.96
N GLN A 90 7.99 -9.78 18.97
CA GLN A 90 7.02 -10.69 18.37
C GLN A 90 5.76 -9.96 17.87
N ILE A 91 5.95 -8.80 17.22
CA ILE A 91 4.86 -8.06 16.58
C ILE A 91 4.14 -9.03 15.62
N PRO A 92 2.82 -9.23 15.76
CA PRO A 92 2.09 -10.19 14.96
C PRO A 92 2.07 -9.73 13.50
N THR A 93 2.38 -10.63 12.57
CA THR A 93 2.42 -10.31 11.13
C THR A 93 1.03 -10.08 10.52
N GLY A 94 -0.04 -10.43 11.25
CA GLY A 94 -1.43 -10.39 10.78
C GLY A 94 -1.80 -11.52 9.82
N MET A 95 -0.85 -11.94 8.98
CA MET A 95 -1.03 -12.97 7.96
C MET A 95 0.29 -13.69 7.66
N GLN A 96 0.22 -14.74 6.84
CA GLN A 96 1.41 -15.27 6.20
C GLN A 96 2.00 -14.19 5.29
N THR A 97 3.15 -13.65 5.66
CA THR A 97 3.77 -12.51 4.98
C THR A 97 4.19 -12.89 3.55
N PRO A 98 3.69 -12.20 2.52
CA PRO A 98 4.19 -12.32 1.15
C PRO A 98 5.65 -11.86 1.05
N PRO A 99 6.34 -12.13 -0.06
CA PRO A 99 7.65 -11.52 -0.32
C PRO A 99 7.60 -10.00 -0.20
N LEU A 100 8.55 -9.43 0.52
CA LEU A 100 8.69 -7.98 0.64
C LEU A 100 9.34 -7.41 -0.63
N THR A 101 8.78 -6.32 -1.15
CA THR A 101 9.39 -5.55 -2.24
C THR A 101 10.24 -4.42 -1.67
N HIS A 102 9.72 -3.70 -0.68
CA HIS A 102 10.43 -2.65 0.06
C HIS A 102 9.80 -2.40 1.44
N ILE A 103 10.50 -1.62 2.26
CA ILE A 103 10.05 -1.19 3.59
C ILE A 103 10.25 0.31 3.69
N ASP A 104 9.23 1.02 4.11
CA ASP A 104 9.32 2.44 4.47
C ASP A 104 9.23 2.60 5.98
N MET A 105 10.01 3.54 6.52
CA MET A 105 9.89 4.00 7.89
C MET A 105 9.76 5.52 7.89
N GLU A 106 8.58 6.01 8.28
CA GLU A 106 8.23 7.42 8.14
C GLU A 106 7.99 8.05 9.51
N TYR A 107 8.65 9.18 9.76
CA TYR A 107 8.37 9.99 10.93
C TYR A 107 7.20 10.94 10.64
N LYS A 108 6.16 10.87 11.47
CA LYS A 108 5.00 11.79 11.44
C LYS A 108 5.11 12.74 12.63
N PRO A 109 5.67 13.95 12.47
CA PRO A 109 5.94 14.86 13.58
C PRO A 109 4.68 15.33 14.31
N ASP A 110 3.54 15.36 13.62
CA ASP A 110 2.25 15.82 14.16
C ASP A 110 1.31 14.66 14.50
N GLY A 111 1.78 13.41 14.40
CA GLY A 111 0.95 12.21 14.52
C GLY A 111 0.12 11.91 13.26
N VAL A 112 -0.68 10.85 13.34
CA VAL A 112 -1.56 10.39 12.25
C VAL A 112 -2.63 9.45 12.83
N GLY A 113 -3.80 9.41 12.19
CA GLY A 113 -4.91 8.57 12.63
C GLY A 113 -5.41 8.97 14.03
N PRO A 114 -5.55 8.02 14.98
CA PRO A 114 -6.03 8.33 16.33
C PRO A 114 -4.99 9.07 17.18
N PHE A 115 -3.72 9.12 16.75
CA PHE A 115 -2.66 9.77 17.49
C PHE A 115 -2.50 11.23 17.08
N GLN A 116 -2.32 12.10 18.08
CA GLN A 116 -2.07 13.54 17.92
C GLN A 116 -0.68 13.92 18.46
N GLU A 117 0.25 12.97 18.44
CA GLU A 117 1.63 13.13 18.92
C GLU A 117 2.61 12.42 17.96
N PRO A 118 3.90 12.77 17.99
CA PRO A 118 4.86 12.26 17.03
C PRO A 118 5.02 10.73 17.08
N LEU A 119 5.03 10.10 15.91
CA LEU A 119 5.18 8.65 15.79
C LEU A 119 5.98 8.25 14.54
N TYR A 120 6.44 7.01 14.52
CA TYR A 120 6.94 6.35 13.32
C TYR A 120 5.91 5.36 12.80
N GLN A 121 5.65 5.40 11.49
CA GLN A 121 4.97 4.32 10.78
C GLN A 121 6.02 3.46 10.10
N ILE A 122 5.88 2.13 10.18
CA ILE A 122 6.67 1.19 9.41
C ILE A 122 5.74 0.45 8.46
N HIS A 123 5.97 0.60 7.16
CA HIS A 123 5.20 -0.06 6.11
C HIS A 123 6.03 -1.18 5.50
N PHE A 124 5.47 -2.38 5.44
CA PHE A 124 6.03 -3.55 4.78
C PHE A 124 5.26 -3.78 3.49
N TYR A 125 5.84 -3.42 2.35
CA TYR A 125 5.18 -3.52 1.05
C TYR A 125 5.43 -4.86 0.36
N PHE A 126 4.39 -5.35 -0.32
CA PHE A 126 4.40 -6.61 -1.07
C PHE A 126 4.19 -6.40 -2.57
N ALA A 127 3.70 -5.23 -2.99
CA ALA A 127 3.57 -4.84 -4.39
C ALA A 127 4.80 -4.05 -4.85
N ASP A 128 5.16 -4.17 -6.12
CA ASP A 128 6.25 -3.39 -6.72
C ASP A 128 5.90 -1.90 -6.79
N THR A 129 6.90 -1.04 -6.62
CA THR A 129 6.72 0.43 -6.61
C THR A 129 6.09 0.98 -7.88
N GLU A 130 6.35 0.36 -9.03
CA GLU A 130 5.79 0.73 -10.33
C GLU A 130 4.30 0.40 -10.41
N VAL A 131 3.88 -0.69 -9.77
CA VAL A 131 2.47 -1.05 -9.64
C VAL A 131 1.79 -0.07 -8.70
N LEU A 132 2.38 0.22 -7.54
CA LEU A 132 1.83 1.19 -6.58
C LEU A 132 1.76 2.61 -7.14
N ALA A 133 2.66 3.01 -8.04
CA ALA A 133 2.72 4.36 -8.60
C ALA A 133 1.48 4.75 -9.43
N VAL A 134 0.77 3.76 -10.00
CA VAL A 134 -0.44 4.01 -10.79
C VAL A 134 -1.72 3.95 -9.96
N HIS A 135 -1.59 3.72 -8.65
CA HIS A 135 -2.67 3.70 -7.69
C HIS A 135 -2.54 4.89 -6.73
#